data_AF-A0A376U111-F1
#
_entry.id   AF-A0A376U111-F1
#
_cell.length_a   1.000
_cell.length_b   1.000
_cell.length_c   1.000
_cell.angle_alpha   90.00
_cell.angle_beta   90.00
_cell.angle_gamma   90.00
#
_symmetry.space_group_name_H-M   'P 1'
#
loop_
_entity.id
_entity.type
_entity.pdbx_description
1 polymer ?
#
loop_
_entity_poly.entity_id
_entity_poly.type
_entity_poly.pdbx_seq_one_letter_code
_entity_poly.pdbx_strand_id
1 'polypeptide(L)' 'MTEREQRELKTLLDHARIAHGRVLTNSETNSIKKEYIDKLMVEREAAAKKAAS' A
#
# COMPACT_ATOMS: atom_id res chain seq x y z
N MET A 1 -1.56 3.92 -9.69
CA MET A 1 -0.54 3.13 -8.96
C MET A 1 0.59 2.87 -9.93
N THR A 2 1.79 3.41 -9.69
CA THR A 2 2.95 3.18 -10.56
C THR A 2 3.43 1.72 -10.45
N GLU A 3 4.27 1.26 -11.39
CA GLU A 3 4.87 -0.08 -11.34
C GLU A 3 5.64 -0.33 -10.03
N ARG A 4 6.32 0.72 -9.53
CA ARG A 4 7.00 0.67 -8.25
C ARG A 4 6.02 0.48 -7.10
N GLU A 5 4.94 1.26 -7.08
CA GLU A 5 3.91 1.18 -6.04
C GLU A 5 3.22 -0.20 -6.05
N GLN A 6 2.99 -0.79 -7.23
CA GLN A 6 2.45 -2.14 -7.36
C GLN A 6 3.43 -3.19 -6.81
N ARG A 7 4.73 -3.05 -7.08
CA ARG A 7 5.77 -3.95 -6.56
C ARG A 7 5.90 -3.87 -5.05
N GLU A 8 5.83 -2.66 -4.49
CA GLU A 8 5.83 -2.44 -3.04
C GLU A 8 4.59 -3.06 -2.39
N LEU A 9 3.40 -2.86 -2.97
CA LEU A 9 2.17 -3.48 -2.49
C LEU A 9 2.24 -5.00 -2.53
N LYS A 10 2.79 -5.60 -3.60
CA LYS A 10 3.01 -7.05 -3.67
C LYS A 10 3.92 -7.54 -2.54
N THR A 11 4.97 -6.78 -2.23
CA THR A 11 5.91 -7.11 -1.16
C THR A 11 5.25 -7.05 0.21
N LEU A 12 4.41 -6.04 0.46
CA LEU A 12 3.62 -5.91 1.70
C LEU A 12 2.65 -7.08 1.89
N LEU A 13 1.94 -7.47 0.83
CA LEU A 13 1.02 -8.60 0.86
C LEU A 13 1.74 -9.93 1.13
N ASP A 14 2.92 -10.14 0.53
CA ASP A 14 3.71 -11.34 0.77
C ASP A 14 4.26 -11.39 2.20
N HIS A 15 4.73 -10.25 2.71
CA HIS A 15 5.20 -10.17 4.10
C HIS A 15 4.07 -10.48 5.10
N ALA A 16 2.88 -9.92 4.89
CA ALA A 16 1.71 -10.24 5.71
C ALA A 16 1.32 -11.73 5.62
N ARG A 17 1.36 -12.31 4.42
CA ARG A 17 1.12 -13.75 4.21
C ARG A 17 2.10 -14.62 5.01
N ILE A 18 3.40 -14.28 4.98
CA ILE A 18 4.45 -14.99 5.73
C ILE A 18 4.23 -14.83 7.24
N ALA A 19 3.94 -13.61 7.72
CA ALA A 19 3.71 -13.34 9.14
C ALA A 19 2.49 -14.09 9.70
N HIS A 20 1.42 -14.22 8.92
CA HIS A 20 0.25 -15.00 9.31
C HIS A 20 0.46 -16.51 9.18
N GLY A 21 1.48 -16.97 8.44
CA GLY A 21 1.71 -18.40 8.17
C GLY A 21 0.63 -19.05 7.31
N ARG A 22 -0.26 -18.27 6.71
CA ARG A 22 -1.37 -18.72 5.87
C ARG A 22 -1.67 -17.73 4.76
N VAL A 23 -2.47 -18.17 3.79
CA VAL A 23 -3.04 -17.27 2.78
C VAL A 23 -3.94 -16.24 3.47
N LEU A 24 -3.83 -14.99 3.03
CA LEU A 24 -4.68 -13.90 3.49
C LEU A 24 -6.10 -14.11 2.98
N THR A 25 -7.08 -13.79 3.81
CA THR A 25 -8.47 -13.66 3.36
C THR A 25 -8.60 -12.46 2.42
N ASN A 26 -9.69 -12.42 1.66
CA ASN A 26 -10.00 -11.27 0.81
C ASN A 26 -10.12 -9.97 1.62
N SER A 27 -10.67 -10.04 2.83
CA SER A 27 -10.80 -8.87 3.71
C SER A 27 -9.44 -8.34 4.15
N GLU A 28 -8.54 -9.21 4.61
CA GLU A 28 -7.17 -8.84 4.99
C GLU A 28 -6.39 -8.22 3.81
N THR A 29 -6.50 -8.85 2.64
CA THR A 29 -5.87 -8.35 1.41
C THR A 29 -6.40 -6.96 1.06
N ASN A 30 -7.72 -6.75 1.14
CA ASN A 30 -8.35 -5.48 0.81
C ASN A 30 -8.01 -4.39 1.83
N SER A 31 -7.92 -4.71 3.11
CA SER A 31 -7.49 -3.77 4.15
C SER A 31 -6.07 -3.28 3.89
N ILE A 32 -5.12 -4.19 3.62
CA ILE A 32 -3.73 -3.81 3.33
C ILE A 32 -3.64 -2.93 2.07
N LYS A 33 -4.40 -3.28 1.02
CA LYS A 33 -4.49 -2.46 -0.20
C LYS A 33 -5.02 -1.06 0.09
N LYS A 34 -6.09 -0.95 0.89
CA LYS A 34 -6.71 0.32 1.26
C LYS A 34 -5.73 1.19 2.04
N GLU A 35 -5.09 0.64 3.09
CA GLU A 35 -4.11 1.37 3.90
C GLU A 35 -2.94 1.88 3.06
N TYR A 36 -2.44 1.07 2.12
CA TYR A 36 -1.36 1.48 1.23
C TYR A 36 -1.78 2.62 0.28
N ILE A 37 -2.99 2.53 -0.29
CA ILE A 37 -3.53 3.60 -1.15
C ILE A 37 -3.74 4.89 -0.36
N ASP A 38 -4.32 4.81 0.84
CA ASP A 38 -4.55 5.96 1.71
C ASP A 38 -3.22 6.66 2.03
N LYS A 39 -2.16 5.90 2.32
CA LYS A 39 -0.81 6.43 2.51
C LYS A 39 -0.28 7.16 1.26
N LEU A 40 -0.41 6.56 0.08
CA LEU A 40 0.04 7.19 -1.18
C LEU A 40 -0.70 8.49 -1.47
N MET A 41 -1.99 8.56 -1.14
CA MET A 41 -2.78 9.78 -1.29
C MET A 41 -2.23 10.90 -0.42
N VAL A 42 -1.97 10.62 0.87
CA VAL A 42 -1.38 11.60 1.80
C VAL A 42 0.00 12.06 1.32
N GLU A 43 0.86 11.15 0.86
CA GLU A 43 2.19 11.49 0.34
C GLU A 43 2.11 12.39 -0.90
N ARG A 44 1.17 12.11 -1.81
CA ARG A 44 0.93 12.94 -3.01
C ARG A 44 0.40 14.31 -2.66
N GLU A 45 -0.55 14.42 -1.72
CA GLU A 45 -1.07 15.70 -1.23
C GLU A 45 0.04 16.54 -0.59
N ALA A 46 0.87 15.91 0.25
CA ALA A 46 2.01 16.58 0.87
C ALA A 46 3.04 17.04 -0.17
N ALA A 47 3.31 16.23 -1.20
CA ALA A 47 4.20 16.59 -2.30
C ALA A 47 3.64 17.75 -3.14
N ALA A 48 2.35 17.71 -3.46
CA ALA A 48 1.68 18.79 -4.19
C ALA A 48 1.72 20.11 -3.40
N LYS A 49 1.47 20.06 -2.09
CA LYS A 49 1.55 21.25 -1.21
C LYS A 49 2.96 21.84 -1.17
N LYS A 50 4.01 21.01 -1.13
CA LYS A 50 5.41 21.46 -1.18
C LYS A 50 5.82 22.02 -2.54
N ALA A 51 5.27 21.50 -3.62
CA ALA A 51 5.56 22.00 -4.97
C ALA A 51 4.86 23.34 -5.26
N ALA A 52 3.80 23.67 -4.52
CA ALA A 52 3.06 24.92 -4.64
C ALA A 52 3.58 26.05 -3.72
N SER A 53 4.64 25.81 -2.94
CA SER A 53 5.29 26.77 -2.03
C SER A 53 6.69 27.12 -2.50
#